data_AF-A0A9X1PFJ7-F1
#
_entry.id   AF-A0A9X1PFJ7-F1
#
_cell.length_a   1.000
_cell.length_b   1.000
_cell.length_c   1.000
_cell.angle_alpha   90.00
_cell.angle_beta   90.00
_cell.angle_gamma   90.00
#
_symmetry.space_group_name_H-M   'P 1'
#
loop_
_entity.id
_entity.type
_entity.pdbx_description
1 polymer ?
#
loop_
_entity_poly.entity_id
_entity_poly.type
_entity_poly.pdbx_seq_one_letter_code
_entity_poly.pdbx_strand_id
1 'polypeptide(L)'
;MTKTFTYDDVVRYLYAETTENENDLIVEALALDNDLMSFYLDSLDIQSQMDKIVRIPSDQSVNKVFRYSQQFSPKRPTALSC
;
A
#
# COMPACT_ATOMS: atom_id res chain seq x y z
N MET A 1 -30.13 -2.25 -9.74
CA MET A 1 -29.61 -0.90 -9.42
C MET A 1 -28.28 -0.79 -10.13
N THR A 2 -28.10 0.13 -11.06
CA THR A 2 -26.79 0.34 -11.72
C THR A 2 -25.85 0.97 -10.69
N LYS A 3 -24.86 0.21 -10.21
CA LYS A 3 -23.79 0.74 -9.38
C LYS A 3 -22.86 1.53 -10.31
N THR A 4 -22.77 2.84 -10.10
CA THR A 4 -21.81 3.69 -10.85
C THR A 4 -20.47 3.58 -10.16
N PHE A 5 -19.45 3.15 -10.90
CA PHE A 5 -18.06 3.12 -10.42
C PHE A 5 -17.37 4.45 -10.70
N THR A 6 -16.46 4.82 -9.81
CA THR A 6 -15.72 6.09 -9.84
C THR A 6 -14.23 5.84 -9.88
N TYR A 7 -13.44 6.89 -10.09
CA TYR A 7 -11.98 6.82 -10.02
C TYR A 7 -11.48 6.34 -8.64
N ASP A 8 -12.21 6.63 -7.55
CA ASP A 8 -11.86 6.13 -6.20
C ASP A 8 -11.93 4.61 -6.12
N ASP A 9 -12.98 4.03 -6.72
CA ASP A 9 -13.13 2.56 -6.78
C ASP A 9 -11.99 1.91 -7.57
N VAL A 10 -11.53 2.56 -8.64
CA VAL A 10 -10.37 2.09 -9.43
C VAL A 10 -9.07 2.16 -8.62
N VAL A 11 -8.85 3.21 -7.83
CA VAL A 11 -7.69 3.32 -6.94
C VAL A 11 -7.72 2.23 -5.87
N ARG A 12 -8.88 2.00 -5.24
CA ARG A 12 -9.03 0.92 -4.26
C ARG A 12 -8.75 -0.44 -4.88
N TYR A 13 -9.25 -0.68 -6.09
CA TYR A 13 -8.97 -1.91 -6.85
C TYR A 13 -7.47 -2.07 -7.15
N LEU A 14 -6.79 -1.00 -7.58
CA LEU A 14 -5.35 -0.98 -7.86
C LEU A 14 -4.49 -1.39 -6.65
N TYR A 15 -4.91 -1.04 -5.43
CA TYR A 15 -4.21 -1.39 -4.19
C TYR A 15 -4.78 -2.64 -3.48
N ALA A 16 -5.65 -3.39 -4.15
CA ALA A 16 -6.30 -4.59 -3.61
C ALA A 16 -7.08 -4.34 -2.31
N GLU A 17 -7.74 -3.17 -2.20
CA GLU A 17 -8.59 -2.75 -1.08
C GLU A 17 -10.09 -3.04 -1.33
N THR A 18 -10.37 -3.99 -2.22
CA THR A 18 -11.71 -4.36 -2.68
C THR A 18 -11.97 -5.85 -2.45
N THR A 19 -13.24 -6.20 -2.23
CA THR A 19 -13.66 -7.60 -2.12
C THR A 19 -13.68 -8.30 -3.49
N GLU A 20 -13.67 -9.64 -3.53
CA GLU A 20 -13.73 -10.39 -4.80
C GLU A 20 -14.95 -10.01 -5.65
N ASN A 21 -16.12 -9.87 -5.03
CA ASN A 21 -17.33 -9.43 -5.74
C ASN A 21 -17.22 -8.00 -6.26
N GLU A 22 -16.51 -7.11 -5.56
CA GLU A 22 -16.24 -5.77 -6.07
C GLU A 22 -15.26 -5.78 -7.23
N ASN A 23 -14.25 -6.67 -7.20
CA ASN A 23 -13.29 -6.83 -8.28
C ASN A 23 -14.00 -7.19 -9.59
N ASP A 24 -14.89 -8.19 -9.56
CA ASP A 24 -15.62 -8.63 -10.75
C ASP A 24 -16.43 -7.49 -11.38
N LEU A 25 -17.14 -6.73 -10.55
CA LEU A 25 -17.96 -5.59 -10.99
C LEU A 25 -17.10 -4.41 -11.50
N ILE A 26 -15.95 -4.16 -10.87
CA ILE A 26 -15.01 -3.11 -11.33
C ILE A 26 -14.40 -3.50 -12.67
N VAL A 27 -14.02 -4.76 -12.86
CA VAL A 27 -13.50 -5.26 -14.15
C VAL A 27 -14.52 -5.09 -15.26
N GLU A 28 -15.80 -5.38 -14.99
CA GLU A 28 -16.88 -5.13 -15.95
C GLU A 28 -16.99 -3.62 -16.28
N ALA A 29 -16.95 -2.76 -15.27
CA ALA A 29 -17.02 -1.31 -15.45
C ALA A 29 -15.83 -0.76 -16.27
N LEU A 30 -14.61 -1.23 -15.99
CA LEU A 30 -13.41 -0.89 -16.76
C LEU A 30 -13.55 -1.32 -18.23
N ALA A 31 -14.17 -2.47 -18.50
CA ALA A 31 -14.37 -2.95 -19.87
C ALA A 31 -15.40 -2.12 -20.66
N LEU A 32 -16.35 -1.48 -19.98
CA LEU A 32 -17.45 -0.72 -20.58
C LEU A 32 -17.18 0.79 -20.67
N ASP A 33 -16.26 1.31 -19.84
CA ASP A 33 -15.94 2.73 -19.72
C ASP A 33 -14.45 2.99 -20.03
N ASN A 34 -14.21 3.63 -21.18
CA ASN A 34 -12.87 3.95 -21.66
C ASN A 34 -12.13 4.96 -20.76
N ASP A 35 -12.85 5.86 -20.09
CA ASP A 35 -12.23 6.85 -19.22
C ASP A 35 -11.73 6.18 -17.94
N LEU A 36 -12.52 5.26 -17.37
CA LEU A 36 -12.09 4.44 -16.24
C LEU A 36 -10.92 3.52 -16.60
N MET A 37 -10.94 2.88 -17.77
CA MET A 37 -9.82 2.05 -18.25
C MET A 37 -8.54 2.87 -18.44
N SER A 38 -8.64 4.05 -19.06
CA SER A 38 -7.49 4.93 -19.27
C SER A 38 -6.89 5.37 -17.93
N PHE A 39 -7.74 5.77 -16.99
CA PHE A 39 -7.31 6.12 -15.64
C PHE A 39 -6.63 4.94 -14.91
N TYR A 40 -7.15 3.72 -15.06
CA TYR A 40 -6.54 2.52 -14.48
C TYR A 40 -5.12 2.26 -15.03
N LEU A 41 -4.95 2.34 -16.35
CA LEU A 41 -3.65 2.15 -17.00
C LEU A 41 -2.64 3.23 -16.61
N ASP A 42 -3.04 4.50 -16.58
CA ASP A 42 -2.19 5.60 -16.12
C ASP A 42 -1.77 5.40 -14.67
N SER A 43 -2.70 4.97 -13.81
CA SER A 43 -2.44 4.73 -12.39
C SER A 43 -1.50 3.53 -12.16
N LEU A 44 -1.62 2.47 -12.96
CA LEU A 44 -0.68 1.34 -12.95
C LEU A 44 0.74 1.79 -13.31
N ASP A 45 0.88 2.63 -14.34
CA ASP A 45 2.19 3.14 -14.73
C ASP A 45 2.81 3.99 -13.62
N ILE A 46 2.03 4.92 -13.02
CA ILE A 46 2.47 5.72 -11.88
C ILE A 46 2.91 4.85 -10.70
N GLN A 47 2.14 3.82 -10.34
CA GLN A 47 2.51 2.88 -9.27
C GLN A 47 3.86 2.22 -9.56
N SER A 48 4.06 1.75 -10.81
CA SER A 48 5.33 1.14 -11.24
C SER A 48 6.52 2.10 -11.19
N GLN A 49 6.28 3.39 -11.43
CA GLN A 49 7.30 4.44 -11.34
C GLN A 49 7.62 4.76 -9.87
N MET A 50 6.63 4.75 -8.98
CA MET A 50 6.81 5.00 -7.56
C MET A 50 7.70 3.96 -6.88
N ASP A 51 7.61 2.69 -7.27
CA ASP A 51 8.47 1.61 -6.76
C ASP A 51 9.97 1.83 -7.05
N LYS A 52 10.29 2.65 -8.05
CA LYS A 52 11.69 3.00 -8.40
C LYS A 52 12.25 4.10 -7.51
N ILE A 53 11.42 4.78 -6.72
CA ILE A 53 11.83 5.88 -5.85
C ILE A 53 12.53 5.30 -4.61
N VAL A 54 13.86 5.34 -4.62
CA VAL A 54 14.67 4.99 -3.46
C VAL A 54 14.84 6.22 -2.56
N ARG A 55 14.39 6.11 -1.30
CA ARG A 55 14.67 7.11 -0.27
C ARG A 55 15.64 6.55 0.76
N ILE A 56 16.65 7.34 1.10
CA ILE A 56 17.64 7.00 2.13
C ILE A 56 17.33 7.84 3.36
N PRO A 57 17.23 7.23 4.56
CA PRO A 57 17.04 8.00 5.79
C PRO A 57 18.26 8.89 6.05
N SER A 58 18.05 10.02 6.74
CA SER A 58 19.18 10.85 7.16
C SER A 58 20.06 10.13 8.19
N ASP A 59 21.35 10.42 8.18
CA ASP A 59 22.32 9.85 9.13
C ASP A 59 21.89 10.05 10.59
N GLN A 60 21.25 11.19 10.88
CA GLN A 60 20.73 11.48 12.22
C GLN A 60 19.68 10.45 12.65
N SER A 61 18.75 10.09 11.78
CA SER A 61 17.69 9.11 12.07
C SER A 61 18.29 7.72 12.27
N VAL A 62 19.21 7.33 11.38
CA VAL A 62 19.93 6.05 11.47
C VAL A 62 20.68 5.93 12.80
N ASN A 63 21.42 6.98 13.18
CA ASN A 63 22.16 7.03 14.44
C ASN A 63 21.26 6.96 15.69
N LYS A 64 20.08 7.58 15.67
CA LYS A 64 19.12 7.50 16.77
C LYS A 64 18.63 6.06 16.99
N VAL A 65 18.29 5.36 15.91
CA VAL A 65 17.85 3.95 15.96
C VAL A 65 18.96 3.06 16.52
N PHE A 66 20.19 3.22 16.02
CA PHE A 66 21.34 2.45 16.51
C PHE A 66 21.61 2.68 18.00
N ARG A 67 21.59 3.93 18.46
CA ARG A 67 21.80 4.25 19.89
C ARG A 67 20.73 3.61 20.77
N TYR A 68 19.46 3.71 20.38
CA TYR A 68 18.38 3.06 21.11
C TYR A 68 18.56 1.53 21.17
N SER A 69 18.82 0.90 20.02
CA SER A 69 18.98 -0.55 19.93
C SER A 69 20.14 -1.07 20.79
N GLN A 70 21.25 -0.35 20.86
CA GLN A 70 22.40 -0.72 21.69
C GLN A 70 22.12 -0.61 23.20
N GLN A 71 21.23 0.30 23.60
CA GLN A 71 20.84 0.50 25.00
C GLN A 71 19.67 -0.38 25.42
N PHE A 72 18.99 -1.00 24.46
CA PHE A 72 17.87 -1.88 24.71
C PHE A 72 18.34 -3.20 25.32
N SER A 73 18.17 -3.35 26.63
CA SER A 73 18.27 -4.64 27.30
C SER A 73 16.87 -5.29 27.36
N PRO A 74 16.67 -6.48 26.79
CA PRO A 74 15.40 -7.16 26.93
C PRO A 74 15.17 -7.45 28.42
N LYS A 75 14.11 -6.86 29.00
CA LYS A 75 13.67 -7.26 30.34
C LYS A 75 13.40 -8.77 30.30
N ARG A 76 14.23 -9.56 30.99
CA ARG A 76 13.92 -10.98 31.23
C ARG A 76 12.54 -11.03 31.90
N PRO A 77 11.57 -11.78 31.37
CA PRO A 77 10.32 -12.00 32.07
C PRO A 77 10.65 -12.60 33.44
N THR A 78 10.12 -12.01 34.51
CA THR A 78 10.32 -12.43 35.90
C THR A 78 9.80 -13.85 36.19
N ALA A 79 9.22 -14.53 35.20
CA ALA A 79 8.61 -15.85 35.29
C ALA A 79 9.61 -17.04 35.21
N LEU A 80 10.91 -16.78 35.05
CA LEU A 80 11.94 -17.85 34.96
C LEU A 80 13.13 -17.64 35.91
N SER A 81 12.96 -16.92 37.03
CA SER A 81 13.93 -17.03 38.13
C SER A 81 13.47 -18.17 39.04
N CYS A 82 14.13 -19.33 38.91
CA CYS A 82 14.11 -20.38 39.93
C CYS A 82 14.63 -19.86 41.27
#